data_AF-A0A136KMW6-F1
#
_entry.id   AF-A0A136KMW6-F1
#
_cell.length_a   1.000
_cell.length_b   1.000
_cell.length_c   1.000
_cell.angle_alpha   90.00
_cell.angle_beta   90.00
_cell.angle_gamma   90.00
#
_symmetry.space_group_name_H-M   'P 1'
#
loop_
_entity.id
_entity.type
_entity.pdbx_description
1 polymer ?
#
loop_
_entity_poly.entity_id
_entity_poly.type
_entity_poly.pdbx_seq_one_letter_code
_entity_poly.pdbx_strand_id
1 'polypeptide(L)'
;MQKKLLFCVLLLASCASPNQPTTNISLQPYLTNTPQNTNTPNVLIVETTPIPTNTPHIYIVEQGDTFSEVAEKFKVSISDLRAANPDVSPNAMPVGQSLIIPDPSAIFAAASTPTPLPVPITQTVCHADNSSGLHCFALIQNNSANMLENVSVKFNLLDEANNVIASDEAFTILDIIPANSSLPVYVYFSNVNQKVNPQVQLLSAYQGNVSNYVSATINNSVTEIDGNFANVNGQYILSASANQVWIVAVAYDKNGTVNGVKRWESRAATQAGVLTQFRFSVSSVGADIEALEFFIQAK
;
A
#
# COMPACT_ATOMS: atom_id res chain seq x y z
N MET A 1 19.86 57.55 -84.18
CA MET A 1 20.66 57.87 -82.97
C MET A 1 19.85 57.55 -81.73
N GLN A 2 20.05 56.39 -81.11
CA GLN A 2 19.52 56.09 -79.78
C GLN A 2 20.63 55.41 -78.97
N LYS A 3 21.06 56.11 -77.92
CA LYS A 3 22.18 55.77 -77.03
C LYS A 3 21.84 54.52 -76.21
N LYS A 4 22.63 53.46 -76.36
CA LYS A 4 22.66 52.33 -75.41
C LYS A 4 23.38 52.79 -74.14
N LEU A 5 22.66 52.86 -73.03
CA LEU A 5 23.20 53.16 -71.71
C LEU A 5 23.58 51.83 -71.03
N LEU A 6 24.88 51.63 -70.83
CA LEU A 6 25.47 50.45 -70.20
C LEU A 6 25.46 50.66 -68.68
N PHE A 7 24.63 49.92 -67.94
CA PHE A 7 24.62 49.96 -66.47
C PHE A 7 25.59 48.91 -65.93
N CYS A 8 26.68 49.39 -65.32
CA CYS A 8 27.69 48.58 -64.66
C CYS A 8 27.22 48.27 -63.23
N VAL A 9 26.92 47.00 -62.92
CA VAL A 9 26.51 46.56 -61.58
C VAL A 9 27.76 46.23 -60.77
N LEU A 10 28.11 47.09 -59.80
CA LEU A 10 29.14 46.83 -58.80
C LEU A 10 28.57 45.91 -57.71
N LEU A 11 29.04 44.67 -57.64
CA LEU A 11 28.77 43.75 -56.52
C LEU A 11 29.73 44.05 -55.36
N LEU A 12 29.25 44.74 -54.34
CA LEU A 12 29.95 44.91 -53.06
C LEU A 12 29.73 43.64 -52.22
N ALA A 13 30.75 42.77 -52.14
CA ALA A 13 30.78 41.68 -51.17
C ALA A 13 31.12 42.26 -49.79
N SER A 14 30.18 42.26 -48.85
CA SER A 14 30.49 42.53 -47.45
C SER A 14 30.91 41.22 -46.76
N CYS A 15 32.13 41.22 -46.23
CA CYS A 15 32.57 40.16 -45.34
C CYS A 15 31.96 40.41 -43.96
N ALA A 16 30.99 39.59 -43.56
CA ALA A 16 30.51 39.55 -42.18
C ALA A 16 31.49 38.69 -41.34
N SER A 17 32.08 39.27 -40.29
CA SER A 17 32.90 38.53 -39.33
C SER A 17 32.02 37.55 -38.52
N PRO A 18 32.52 36.36 -38.15
CA PRO A 18 31.75 35.41 -37.35
C PRO A 18 31.57 35.95 -35.93
N ASN A 19 30.32 36.15 -35.53
CA ASN A 19 29.95 36.41 -34.13
C ASN A 19 30.24 35.15 -33.32
N GLN A 20 31.31 35.17 -32.52
CA GLN A 20 31.58 34.15 -31.53
C GLN A 20 30.71 34.43 -30.30
N PRO A 21 29.82 33.52 -29.87
CA PRO A 21 29.01 33.73 -28.67
C PRO A 21 29.94 33.70 -27.46
N THR A 22 30.13 34.84 -26.80
CA THR A 22 30.76 34.89 -25.47
C THR A 22 29.73 34.45 -24.43
N THR A 23 29.67 33.15 -24.16
CA THR A 23 28.88 32.62 -23.04
C THR A 23 29.63 32.96 -21.75
N ASN A 24 29.20 34.04 -21.09
CA ASN A 24 29.72 34.43 -19.79
C ASN A 24 29.07 33.50 -18.74
N ILE A 25 29.71 32.36 -18.45
CA ILE A 25 29.21 31.40 -17.46
C ILE A 25 29.58 31.92 -16.07
N SER A 26 28.61 32.51 -15.38
CA SER A 26 28.71 32.83 -13.95
C SER A 26 28.40 31.57 -13.15
N LEU A 27 29.41 31.00 -12.50
CA LEU A 27 29.24 29.88 -11.58
C LEU A 27 28.68 30.41 -10.25
N GLN A 28 27.40 30.20 -9.98
CA GLN A 28 26.85 30.39 -8.64
C GLN A 28 27.22 29.19 -7.75
N PRO A 29 27.92 29.39 -6.62
CA PRO A 29 28.13 28.32 -5.66
C PRO A 29 26.77 27.93 -5.04
N TYR A 30 26.48 26.63 -5.01
CA TYR A 30 25.33 26.12 -4.26
C TYR A 30 25.66 26.19 -2.76
N LEU A 31 24.73 26.74 -1.97
CA LEU A 31 24.83 26.69 -0.52
C LEU A 31 24.45 25.29 -0.06
N THR A 32 25.42 24.51 0.42
CA THR A 32 25.16 23.25 1.11
C THR A 32 24.64 23.57 2.51
N ASN A 33 23.45 23.08 2.87
CA ASN A 33 22.95 23.19 4.23
C ASN A 33 23.96 22.54 5.19
N THR A 34 24.45 23.32 6.15
CA THR A 34 25.31 22.82 7.23
C THR A 34 24.50 21.86 8.08
N PRO A 35 25.00 20.65 8.43
CA PRO A 35 24.28 19.74 9.31
C PRO A 35 24.02 20.42 10.66
N GLN A 36 22.75 20.64 10.97
CA GLN A 36 22.31 21.15 12.26
C GLN A 36 22.20 19.98 13.23
N ASN A 37 22.68 20.16 14.48
CA ASN A 37 22.49 19.17 15.54
C ASN A 37 20.99 18.87 15.68
N THR A 38 20.62 17.62 15.41
CA THR A 38 19.27 17.11 15.63
C THR A 38 19.14 16.82 17.11
N ASN A 39 18.21 17.48 17.80
CA ASN A 39 17.88 17.12 19.18
C ASN A 39 17.52 15.64 19.22
N THR A 40 18.20 14.87 20.08
CA THR A 40 17.87 13.47 20.33
C THR A 40 16.39 13.39 20.71
N PRO A 41 15.57 12.56 20.05
CA PRO A 41 14.18 12.37 20.45
C PRO A 41 14.16 11.94 21.91
N ASN A 42 13.37 12.64 22.74
CA ASN A 42 13.10 12.20 24.10
C ASN A 42 12.38 10.85 24.00
N VAL A 43 13.10 9.75 24.23
CA VAL A 43 12.52 8.41 24.26
C VAL A 43 11.62 8.33 25.49
N LEU A 44 10.31 8.40 25.27
CA LEU A 44 9.33 8.01 26.28
C LEU A 44 9.52 6.49 26.49
N ILE A 45 10.04 6.13 27.66
CA ILE A 45 10.08 4.73 28.10
C ILE A 45 8.61 4.32 28.29
N VAL A 46 8.08 3.55 27.35
CA VAL A 46 6.78 2.89 27.51
C VAL A 46 6.97 1.81 28.56
N GLU A 47 6.41 2.05 29.74
CA GLU A 47 6.31 1.05 30.79
C GLU A 47 5.48 -0.11 30.22
N THR A 48 6.09 -1.29 30.12
CA THR A 48 5.40 -2.46 29.57
C THR A 48 4.38 -2.93 30.60
N THR A 49 3.10 -2.67 30.32
CA THR A 49 2.01 -3.31 31.06
C THR A 49 2.19 -4.83 30.93
N PRO A 50 2.25 -5.60 32.03
CA PRO A 50 2.36 -7.05 31.95
C PRO A 50 1.16 -7.58 31.16
N ILE A 51 1.45 -8.33 30.09
CA ILE A 51 0.43 -9.01 29.29
C ILE A 51 -0.32 -9.96 30.23
N PRO A 52 -1.67 -9.96 30.26
CA PRO A 52 -2.41 -10.89 31.09
C PRO A 52 -2.03 -12.32 30.69
N THR A 53 -1.37 -13.02 31.61
CA THR A 53 -1.13 -14.46 31.46
C THR A 53 -2.45 -15.15 31.68
N ASN A 54 -2.98 -15.83 30.65
CA ASN A 54 -4.24 -16.55 30.80
C ASN A 54 -4.10 -17.60 31.90
N THR A 55 -4.99 -17.59 32.89
CA THR A 55 -4.94 -18.58 33.97
C THR A 55 -5.36 -19.94 33.38
N PRO A 56 -4.56 -21.01 33.55
CA PRO A 56 -4.91 -22.31 32.98
C PRO A 56 -6.27 -22.81 33.47
N HIS A 57 -7.16 -23.16 32.54
CA HIS A 57 -8.40 -23.84 32.89
C HIS A 57 -8.10 -25.30 33.23
N ILE A 58 -8.33 -25.70 34.47
CA ILE A 58 -8.07 -27.06 34.96
C ILE A 58 -9.39 -27.81 35.12
N TYR A 59 -9.47 -28.98 34.50
CA TYR A 59 -10.55 -29.94 34.66
C TYR A 59 -10.08 -31.12 35.51
N ILE A 60 -10.91 -31.60 36.42
CA ILE A 60 -10.62 -32.79 37.23
C ILE A 60 -11.42 -33.96 36.66
N VAL A 61 -10.72 -35.02 36.25
CA VAL A 61 -11.31 -36.22 35.64
C VAL A 61 -12.27 -36.89 36.62
N GLU A 62 -13.51 -37.13 36.16
CA GLU A 62 -14.55 -37.82 36.92
C GLU A 62 -14.66 -39.30 36.54
N GLN A 63 -15.40 -40.08 37.34
CA GLN A 63 -15.58 -41.50 37.06
C GLN A 63 -16.35 -41.71 35.76
N GLY A 64 -15.71 -42.41 34.81
CA GLY A 64 -16.30 -42.73 33.51
C GLY A 64 -15.90 -41.79 32.38
N ASP A 65 -15.16 -40.70 32.69
CA ASP A 65 -14.65 -39.80 31.65
C ASP A 65 -13.63 -40.50 30.75
N THR A 66 -13.79 -40.30 29.44
CA THR A 66 -12.76 -40.61 28.44
C THR A 66 -12.12 -39.34 27.89
N PHE A 67 -10.88 -39.45 27.39
CA PHE A 67 -10.16 -38.31 26.82
C PHE A 67 -10.93 -37.67 25.65
N SER A 68 -11.65 -38.47 24.88
CA SER A 68 -12.51 -38.02 23.77
C SER A 68 -13.74 -37.26 24.26
N GLU A 69 -14.44 -37.74 25.29
CA GLU A 69 -15.61 -37.07 25.86
C GLU A 69 -15.22 -35.75 26.52
N VAL A 70 -14.07 -35.69 27.20
CA VAL A 70 -13.54 -34.44 27.75
C VAL A 70 -13.21 -33.45 26.63
N ALA A 71 -12.54 -33.89 25.56
CA ALA A 71 -12.24 -33.04 24.40
C ALA A 71 -13.52 -32.48 23.75
N GLU A 72 -14.55 -33.32 23.58
CA GLU A 72 -15.85 -32.92 23.04
C GLU A 72 -16.59 -31.94 23.97
N LYS A 73 -16.61 -32.21 25.28
CA LYS A 73 -17.23 -31.36 26.32
C LYS A 73 -16.67 -29.94 26.29
N PHE A 74 -15.37 -29.79 26.06
CA PHE A 74 -14.69 -28.51 26.00
C PHE A 74 -14.49 -27.95 24.57
N LYS A 75 -15.02 -28.63 23.55
CA LYS A 75 -14.89 -28.24 22.13
C LYS A 75 -13.44 -28.02 21.68
N VAL A 76 -12.53 -28.84 22.17
CA VAL A 76 -11.11 -28.84 21.79
C VAL A 76 -10.79 -30.12 21.00
N SER A 77 -9.77 -30.09 20.15
CA SER A 77 -9.36 -31.33 19.46
C SER A 77 -8.63 -32.28 20.43
N ILE A 78 -8.75 -33.59 20.20
CA ILE A 78 -8.02 -34.60 20.96
C ILE A 78 -6.50 -34.38 20.86
N SER A 79 -6.00 -33.91 19.71
CA SER A 79 -4.58 -33.57 19.53
C SER A 79 -4.15 -32.41 20.42
N ASP A 80 -4.97 -31.36 20.54
CA ASP A 80 -4.62 -30.17 21.32
C ASP A 80 -4.72 -30.44 22.81
N LEU A 81 -5.75 -31.17 23.24
CA LEU A 81 -5.87 -31.62 24.63
C LEU A 81 -4.68 -32.51 25.02
N ARG A 82 -4.18 -33.36 24.11
CA ARG A 82 -2.97 -34.17 24.35
C ARG A 82 -1.70 -33.34 24.37
N ALA A 83 -1.58 -32.35 23.49
CA ALA A 83 -0.44 -31.44 23.47
C ALA A 83 -0.34 -30.61 24.77
N ALA A 84 -1.49 -30.20 25.32
CA ALA A 84 -1.56 -29.49 26.60
C ALA A 84 -1.25 -30.38 27.81
N ASN A 85 -1.35 -31.70 27.67
CA ASN A 85 -1.18 -32.67 28.76
C ASN A 85 -0.21 -33.80 28.35
N PRO A 86 1.07 -33.50 28.06
CA PRO A 86 2.03 -34.48 27.54
C PRO A 86 2.30 -35.64 28.50
N ASP A 87 2.11 -35.40 29.80
CA ASP A 87 2.34 -36.39 30.86
C ASP A 87 1.13 -37.28 31.16
N VAL A 88 -0.02 -37.05 30.50
CA VAL A 88 -1.24 -37.83 30.70
C VAL A 88 -1.45 -38.82 29.56
N SER A 89 -1.62 -40.09 29.91
CA SER A 89 -1.96 -41.14 28.94
C SER A 89 -3.46 -41.10 28.60
N PRO A 90 -3.86 -40.92 27.32
CA PRO A 90 -5.27 -40.87 26.94
C PRO A 90 -6.07 -42.15 27.25
N ASN A 91 -5.37 -43.29 27.36
CA ASN A 91 -5.97 -44.60 27.64
C ASN A 91 -5.99 -44.94 29.14
N ALA A 92 -5.43 -44.08 29.99
CA ALA A 92 -5.34 -44.28 31.42
C ALA A 92 -5.45 -42.93 32.13
N MET A 93 -6.70 -42.46 32.31
CA MET A 93 -7.00 -41.27 33.11
C MET A 93 -7.58 -41.70 34.47
N PRO A 94 -6.81 -41.62 35.57
CA PRO A 94 -7.34 -41.88 36.90
C PRO A 94 -8.39 -40.82 37.29
N VAL A 95 -9.41 -41.24 38.03
CA VAL A 95 -10.36 -40.31 38.65
C VAL A 95 -9.59 -39.38 39.61
N GLY A 96 -9.86 -38.08 39.52
CA GLY A 96 -9.15 -37.05 40.27
C GLY A 96 -7.91 -36.49 39.57
N GLN A 97 -7.55 -36.98 38.38
CA GLN A 97 -6.46 -36.44 37.59
C GLN A 97 -6.80 -35.03 37.08
N SER A 98 -5.88 -34.08 37.22
CA SER A 98 -6.00 -32.75 36.63
C SER A 98 -5.61 -32.76 35.16
N LEU A 99 -6.46 -32.21 34.31
CA LEU A 99 -6.21 -31.92 32.89
C LEU A 99 -6.22 -30.42 32.67
N ILE A 100 -5.20 -29.92 31.98
CA ILE A 100 -5.18 -28.57 31.44
C ILE A 100 -6.06 -28.57 30.19
N ILE A 101 -7.17 -27.84 30.25
CA ILE A 101 -8.04 -27.64 29.10
C ILE A 101 -7.50 -26.45 28.32
N PRO A 102 -6.99 -26.65 27.08
CA PRO A 102 -6.56 -25.53 26.27
C PRO A 102 -7.77 -24.69 25.90
N ASP A 103 -7.65 -23.36 25.97
CA ASP A 103 -8.71 -22.49 25.49
C ASP A 103 -8.72 -22.55 23.95
N PRO A 104 -9.83 -22.96 23.30
CA PRO A 104 -9.91 -22.98 21.85
C PRO A 104 -9.65 -21.59 21.25
N SER A 105 -10.01 -20.52 21.96
CA SER A 105 -9.73 -19.12 21.58
C SER A 105 -8.24 -18.81 21.65
N ALA A 106 -7.52 -19.41 22.60
CA ALA A 106 -6.06 -19.30 22.69
C ALA A 106 -5.35 -20.12 21.61
N ILE A 107 -5.92 -21.24 21.14
CA ILE A 107 -5.39 -22.01 20.00
C ILE A 107 -5.57 -21.23 18.69
N PHE A 108 -6.71 -20.55 18.50
CA PHE A 108 -6.90 -19.61 17.38
C PHE A 108 -6.05 -18.34 17.50
N ALA A 109 -5.67 -17.94 18.72
CA ALA A 109 -4.70 -16.86 18.95
C ALA A 109 -3.23 -17.32 18.83
N ALA A 110 -2.95 -18.62 18.92
CA ALA A 110 -1.62 -19.22 18.82
C ALA A 110 -1.24 -19.68 17.41
N ALA A 111 -2.16 -19.64 16.45
CA ALA A 111 -1.77 -19.49 15.05
C ALA A 111 -1.11 -18.12 14.94
N SER A 112 0.21 -18.07 15.15
CA SER A 112 0.99 -16.84 15.08
C SER A 112 0.74 -16.20 13.72
N THR A 113 -0.15 -15.20 13.68
CA THR A 113 -0.26 -14.33 12.52
C THR A 113 1.13 -13.74 12.34
N PRO A 114 1.78 -13.96 11.19
CA PRO A 114 3.16 -13.53 11.03
C PRO A 114 3.25 -12.05 11.35
N THR A 115 4.25 -11.66 12.14
CA THR A 115 4.47 -10.23 12.40
C THR A 115 4.67 -9.53 11.06
N PRO A 116 3.93 -8.44 10.78
CA PRO A 116 4.06 -7.72 9.53
C PRO A 116 5.50 -7.29 9.29
N LEU A 117 5.97 -7.40 8.05
CA LEU A 117 7.25 -6.80 7.67
C LEU A 117 7.19 -5.29 7.92
N PRO A 118 8.22 -4.69 8.54
CA PRO A 118 8.24 -3.26 8.76
C PRO A 118 8.33 -2.55 7.41
N VAL A 119 7.29 -1.80 7.05
CA VAL A 119 7.22 -1.02 5.81
C VAL A 119 6.91 0.44 6.13
N PRO A 120 7.61 1.41 5.51
CA PRO A 120 7.33 2.82 5.74
C PRO A 120 5.95 3.24 5.21
N ILE A 121 5.25 4.04 6.01
CA ILE A 121 4.09 4.82 5.58
C ILE A 121 4.58 6.24 5.31
N THR A 122 4.72 6.62 4.05
CA THR A 122 5.39 7.86 3.64
C THR A 122 4.44 9.05 3.53
N GLN A 123 3.14 8.78 3.36
CA GLN A 123 2.09 9.80 3.37
C GLN A 123 0.91 9.30 4.20
N THR A 124 0.27 10.21 4.91
CA THR A 124 -1.06 10.03 5.49
C THR A 124 -1.81 11.33 5.27
N VAL A 125 -2.81 11.29 4.41
CA VAL A 125 -3.55 12.48 4.00
C VAL A 125 -5.04 12.16 3.97
N CYS A 126 -5.84 13.09 4.46
CA CYS A 126 -7.28 12.98 4.43
C CYS A 126 -7.88 14.24 3.80
N HIS A 127 -8.75 14.05 2.82
CA HIS A 127 -9.42 15.10 2.07
C HIS A 127 -10.90 15.09 2.43
N ALA A 128 -11.41 16.20 2.93
CA ALA A 128 -12.84 16.35 3.22
C ALA A 128 -13.63 16.46 1.91
N ASP A 129 -14.80 15.84 1.86
CA ASP A 129 -15.78 16.04 0.79
C ASP A 129 -16.85 17.08 1.17
N ASN A 130 -17.75 17.37 0.23
CA ASN A 130 -18.83 18.36 0.43
C ASN A 130 -20.01 17.85 1.27
N SER A 131 -19.96 16.63 1.77
CA SER A 131 -21.01 15.90 2.49
C SER A 131 -20.59 15.44 3.89
N SER A 132 -19.63 16.14 4.49
CA SER A 132 -19.02 15.76 5.79
C SER A 132 -18.38 14.37 5.79
N GLY A 133 -18.00 13.87 4.62
CA GLY A 133 -17.18 12.69 4.47
C GLY A 133 -15.69 13.04 4.41
N LEU A 134 -14.86 12.05 4.72
CA LEU A 134 -13.42 12.18 4.77
C LEU A 134 -12.77 11.02 4.01
N HIS A 135 -12.09 11.35 2.92
CA HIS A 135 -11.35 10.41 2.08
C HIS A 135 -9.90 10.36 2.54
N CYS A 136 -9.50 9.26 3.17
CA CYS A 136 -8.16 9.09 3.71
C CYS A 136 -7.33 8.14 2.85
N PHE A 137 -6.09 8.55 2.60
CA PHE A 137 -5.08 7.78 1.89
C PHE A 137 -3.86 7.62 2.79
N ALA A 138 -3.21 6.46 2.69
CA ALA A 138 -1.87 6.28 3.21
C ALA A 138 -1.00 5.62 2.15
N LEU A 139 0.17 6.19 1.87
CA LEU A 139 1.08 5.68 0.85
C LEU A 139 2.07 4.72 1.51
N ILE A 140 1.97 3.43 1.15
CA ILE A 140 2.84 2.38 1.70
C ILE A 140 4.00 2.16 0.75
N GLN A 141 5.21 2.33 1.24
CA GLN A 141 6.42 2.18 0.45
C GLN A 141 7.05 0.79 0.66
N ASN A 142 7.27 0.06 -0.43
CA ASN A 142 8.10 -1.13 -0.43
C ASN A 142 9.55 -0.76 -0.78
N ASN A 143 10.43 -0.73 0.21
CA ASN A 143 11.87 -0.49 0.03
C ASN A 143 12.68 -1.78 -0.15
N SER A 144 12.02 -2.93 -0.22
CA SER A 144 12.69 -4.22 -0.37
C SER A 144 12.88 -4.59 -1.83
N ALA A 145 13.78 -5.55 -2.08
CA ALA A 145 14.01 -6.12 -3.40
C ALA A 145 12.90 -7.11 -3.83
N ASN A 146 12.02 -7.49 -2.91
CA ASN A 146 10.94 -8.44 -3.15
C ASN A 146 9.59 -7.72 -3.19
N MET A 147 8.58 -8.31 -3.81
CA MET A 147 7.21 -7.79 -3.70
C MET A 147 6.66 -8.03 -2.29
N LEU A 148 5.74 -7.17 -1.87
CA LEU A 148 4.91 -7.39 -0.69
C LEU A 148 3.54 -7.92 -1.11
N GLU A 149 2.90 -8.69 -0.25
CA GLU A 149 1.56 -9.24 -0.41
C GLU A 149 0.67 -8.94 0.81
N ASN A 150 -0.64 -8.86 0.57
CA ASN A 150 -1.70 -8.70 1.58
C ASN A 150 -1.39 -7.55 2.53
N VAL A 151 -1.08 -6.37 2.00
CA VAL A 151 -0.79 -5.20 2.81
C VAL A 151 -2.11 -4.58 3.30
N SER A 152 -2.23 -4.41 4.61
CA SER A 152 -3.38 -3.77 5.22
C SER A 152 -2.97 -2.87 6.37
N VAL A 153 -3.79 -1.85 6.63
CA VAL A 153 -3.59 -0.90 7.72
C VAL A 153 -4.89 -0.64 8.45
N LYS A 154 -4.77 -0.11 9.67
CA LYS A 154 -5.85 0.48 10.44
C LYS A 154 -5.68 1.99 10.46
N PHE A 155 -6.70 2.71 10.02
CA PHE A 155 -6.81 4.14 10.24
C PHE A 155 -7.49 4.38 11.59
N ASN A 156 -6.97 5.33 12.35
CA ASN A 156 -7.59 5.90 13.55
C ASN A 156 -7.70 7.41 13.33
N LEU A 157 -8.91 7.95 13.38
CA LEU A 157 -9.12 9.40 13.39
C LEU A 157 -9.13 9.87 14.84
N LEU A 158 -8.20 10.73 15.19
CA LEU A 158 -8.10 11.29 16.55
C LEU A 158 -8.68 12.71 16.59
N ASP A 159 -9.37 13.04 17.67
CA ASP A 159 -9.76 14.42 17.97
C ASP A 159 -8.58 15.25 18.52
N GLU A 160 -8.83 16.52 18.86
CA GLU A 160 -7.81 17.42 19.44
C GLU A 160 -7.31 16.97 20.83
N ALA A 161 -8.08 16.15 21.54
CA ALA A 161 -7.71 15.55 22.81
C ALA A 161 -7.01 14.18 22.65
N ASN A 162 -6.71 13.77 21.41
CA ASN A 162 -6.10 12.49 21.03
C ASN A 162 -6.99 11.25 21.31
N ASN A 163 -8.30 11.42 21.44
CA ASN A 163 -9.22 10.29 21.52
C ASN A 163 -9.53 9.77 20.11
N VAL A 164 -9.56 8.45 19.94
CA VAL A 164 -10.00 7.84 18.68
C VAL A 164 -11.52 8.02 18.56
N ILE A 165 -11.97 8.78 17.55
CA ILE A 165 -13.39 9.04 17.29
C ILE A 165 -13.96 8.16 16.18
N ALA A 166 -13.10 7.63 15.30
CA ALA A 166 -13.45 6.68 14.26
C ALA A 166 -12.24 5.82 13.90
N SER A 167 -12.48 4.59 13.48
CA SER A 167 -11.43 3.69 13.02
C SER A 167 -11.99 2.72 11.99
N ASP A 168 -11.19 2.42 10.98
CA ASP A 168 -11.53 1.45 9.96
C ASP A 168 -10.26 0.85 9.34
N GLU A 169 -10.38 -0.33 8.75
CA GLU A 169 -9.29 -1.07 8.13
C GLU A 169 -9.32 -0.90 6.62
N ALA A 170 -8.14 -0.80 6.01
CA ALA A 170 -8.00 -0.60 4.58
C ALA A 170 -6.93 -1.52 4.02
N PHE A 171 -7.19 -2.00 2.81
CA PHE A 171 -6.28 -2.87 2.05
C PHE A 171 -5.68 -2.09 0.89
N THR A 172 -4.51 -2.53 0.42
CA THR A 172 -3.98 -2.02 -0.83
C THR A 172 -4.92 -2.37 -1.97
N ILE A 173 -4.98 -1.48 -2.96
CA ILE A 173 -5.91 -1.63 -4.07
C ILE A 173 -5.54 -2.80 -5.02
N LEU A 174 -4.26 -3.20 -4.98
CA LEU A 174 -3.73 -4.46 -5.52
C LEU A 174 -3.33 -5.37 -4.37
N ASP A 175 -3.32 -6.68 -4.60
CA ASP A 175 -2.89 -7.64 -3.57
C ASP A 175 -1.38 -7.55 -3.32
N ILE A 176 -0.63 -6.97 -4.27
CA ILE A 176 0.82 -6.81 -4.23
C ILE A 176 1.25 -5.35 -4.21
N ILE A 177 2.39 -5.09 -3.56
CA ILE A 177 3.21 -3.89 -3.79
C ILE A 177 4.53 -4.33 -4.42
N PRO A 178 4.82 -3.99 -5.69
CA PRO A 178 6.09 -4.33 -6.33
C PRO A 178 7.31 -3.84 -5.56
N ALA A 179 8.45 -4.50 -5.77
CA ALA A 179 9.74 -4.07 -5.19
C ALA A 179 10.05 -2.61 -5.56
N ASN A 180 10.61 -1.85 -4.63
CA ASN A 180 11.00 -0.45 -4.81
C ASN A 180 9.88 0.47 -5.33
N SER A 181 8.63 0.19 -4.96
CA SER A 181 7.46 0.96 -5.39
C SER A 181 6.55 1.27 -4.21
N SER A 182 5.54 2.10 -4.43
CA SER A 182 4.55 2.47 -3.42
C SER A 182 3.13 2.36 -3.93
N LEU A 183 2.24 1.88 -3.09
CA LEU A 183 0.80 1.86 -3.38
C LEU A 183 0.01 2.47 -2.24
N PRO A 184 -1.04 3.24 -2.55
CA PRO A 184 -1.92 3.76 -1.53
C PRO A 184 -2.90 2.69 -1.04
N VAL A 185 -3.19 2.76 0.24
CA VAL A 185 -4.44 2.26 0.83
C VAL A 185 -5.43 3.41 0.91
N TYR A 186 -6.72 3.12 0.80
CA TYR A 186 -7.78 4.12 0.78
C TYR A 186 -8.95 3.70 1.67
N VAL A 187 -9.47 4.65 2.44
CA VAL A 187 -10.67 4.47 3.27
C VAL A 187 -11.52 5.73 3.28
N TYR A 188 -12.82 5.54 3.48
CA TYR A 188 -13.79 6.63 3.55
C TYR A 188 -14.49 6.62 4.91
N PHE A 189 -14.50 7.76 5.59
CA PHE A 189 -15.27 7.96 6.81
C PHE A 189 -16.43 8.92 6.56
N SER A 190 -17.66 8.51 6.90
CA SER A 190 -18.82 9.38 6.86
C SER A 190 -18.99 10.18 8.15
N ASN A 191 -19.65 11.34 8.08
CA ASN A 191 -20.08 12.15 9.24
C ASN A 191 -18.94 12.68 10.12
N VAL A 192 -17.79 13.01 9.53
CA VAL A 192 -16.66 13.64 10.23
C VAL A 192 -16.88 15.16 10.26
N ASN A 193 -17.57 15.64 11.30
CA ASN A 193 -17.96 17.04 11.46
C ASN A 193 -16.97 17.88 12.30
N GLN A 194 -15.74 17.41 12.46
CA GLN A 194 -14.71 18.07 13.24
C GLN A 194 -13.33 17.86 12.62
N LYS A 195 -12.37 18.70 13.02
CA LYS A 195 -10.97 18.49 12.65
C LYS A 195 -10.46 17.22 13.30
N VAL A 196 -9.71 16.43 12.53
CA VAL A 196 -9.13 15.17 13.00
C VAL A 196 -7.64 15.10 12.67
N ASN A 197 -6.92 14.31 13.45
CA ASN A 197 -5.55 13.89 13.19
C ASN A 197 -5.56 12.39 12.82
N PRO A 198 -5.34 12.01 11.55
CA PRO A 198 -5.30 10.61 11.17
C PRO A 198 -3.99 9.95 11.64
N GLN A 199 -4.11 8.79 12.27
CA GLN A 199 -2.99 7.88 12.54
C GLN A 199 -3.20 6.57 11.80
N VAL A 200 -2.13 6.00 11.29
CA VAL A 200 -2.17 4.75 10.52
C VAL A 200 -1.26 3.73 11.16
N GLN A 201 -1.81 2.56 11.44
CA GLN A 201 -1.08 1.41 11.96
C GLN A 201 -1.05 0.31 10.90
N LEU A 202 0.14 -0.16 10.56
CA LEU A 202 0.29 -1.34 9.71
C LEU A 202 -0.25 -2.59 10.43
N LEU A 203 -1.15 -3.32 9.77
CA LEU A 203 -1.73 -4.56 10.28
C LEU A 203 -1.12 -5.80 9.64
N SER A 204 -0.82 -5.74 8.34
CA SER A 204 -0.19 -6.83 7.61
C SER A 204 0.70 -6.32 6.48
N ALA A 205 1.78 -7.04 6.23
CA ALA A 205 2.64 -6.92 5.06
C ALA A 205 3.53 -8.16 5.03
N TYR A 206 3.41 -8.99 4.00
CA TYR A 206 4.18 -10.23 3.91
C TYR A 206 5.07 -10.20 2.68
N GLN A 207 6.18 -10.94 2.70
CA GLN A 207 6.97 -11.13 1.49
C GLN A 207 6.16 -11.99 0.52
N GLY A 208 5.85 -11.43 -0.64
CA GLY A 208 5.08 -12.13 -1.67
C GLY A 208 5.93 -13.09 -2.48
N ASN A 209 5.26 -13.99 -3.19
CA ASN A 209 5.88 -14.94 -4.09
C ASN A 209 5.53 -14.63 -5.54
N VAL A 210 6.55 -14.20 -6.30
CA VAL A 210 6.45 -13.88 -7.73
C VAL A 210 5.83 -14.99 -8.57
N SER A 211 5.96 -16.27 -8.18
CA SER A 211 5.40 -17.39 -8.94
C SER A 211 3.87 -17.43 -8.95
N ASN A 212 3.23 -16.70 -8.04
CA ASN A 212 1.77 -16.63 -7.95
C ASN A 212 1.14 -15.64 -8.94
N TYR A 213 1.97 -14.87 -9.66
CA TYR A 213 1.51 -13.80 -10.54
C TYR A 213 2.10 -13.92 -11.94
N VAL A 214 1.35 -13.42 -12.91
CA VAL A 214 1.79 -13.32 -14.29
C VAL A 214 2.46 -11.97 -14.51
N SER A 215 3.66 -11.97 -15.10
CA SER A 215 4.33 -10.72 -15.47
C SER A 215 3.51 -9.98 -16.51
N ALA A 216 3.26 -8.70 -16.25
CA ALA A 216 2.44 -7.85 -17.10
C ALA A 216 3.14 -6.51 -17.33
N THR A 217 2.93 -5.92 -18.50
CA THR A 217 3.48 -4.61 -18.85
C THR A 217 2.41 -3.75 -19.48
N ILE A 218 2.33 -2.49 -19.04
CA ILE A 218 1.47 -1.47 -19.63
C ILE A 218 2.25 -0.77 -20.75
N ASN A 219 1.64 -0.68 -21.93
CA ASN A 219 2.18 -0.02 -23.11
C ASN A 219 1.22 1.07 -23.61
N ASN A 220 1.78 2.13 -24.18
CA ASN A 220 1.02 3.18 -24.88
C ASN A 220 -0.14 3.77 -24.07
N SER A 221 0.11 4.08 -22.78
CA SER A 221 -0.88 4.77 -21.95
C SER A 221 -0.99 6.24 -22.37
N VAL A 222 -2.17 6.63 -22.85
CA VAL A 222 -2.55 8.01 -23.09
C VAL A 222 -3.48 8.44 -21.96
N THR A 223 -3.11 9.53 -21.30
CA THR A 223 -3.89 10.14 -20.24
C THR A 223 -4.31 11.53 -20.68
N GLU A 224 -5.61 11.81 -20.60
CA GLU A 224 -6.18 13.14 -20.77
C GLU A 224 -6.65 13.62 -19.40
N ILE A 225 -5.94 14.59 -18.82
CA ILE A 225 -6.24 15.17 -17.51
C ILE A 225 -7.00 16.49 -17.70
N ASP A 226 -8.11 16.63 -16.99
CA ASP A 226 -8.95 17.83 -16.93
C ASP A 226 -9.33 18.11 -15.46
N GLY A 227 -8.52 18.94 -14.79
CA GLY A 227 -8.68 19.28 -13.37
C GLY A 227 -8.65 18.04 -12.47
N ASN A 228 -9.75 17.79 -11.75
CA ASN A 228 -9.92 16.65 -10.85
C ASN A 228 -10.25 15.32 -11.54
N PHE A 229 -10.23 15.25 -12.87
CA PHE A 229 -10.65 14.07 -13.62
C PHE A 229 -9.62 13.70 -14.69
N ALA A 230 -9.41 12.40 -14.91
CA ALA A 230 -8.56 11.92 -15.98
C ALA A 230 -9.14 10.71 -16.70
N ASN A 231 -9.11 10.73 -18.03
CA ASN A 231 -9.40 9.57 -18.87
C ASN A 231 -8.10 8.83 -19.19
N VAL A 232 -8.08 7.53 -18.94
CA VAL A 232 -6.93 6.65 -19.17
C VAL A 232 -7.28 5.66 -20.26
N ASN A 233 -6.45 5.61 -21.30
CA ASN A 233 -6.53 4.62 -22.36
C ASN A 233 -5.15 3.99 -22.56
N GLY A 234 -5.07 2.67 -22.69
CA GLY A 234 -3.78 2.04 -22.93
C GLY A 234 -3.91 0.60 -23.37
N GLN A 235 -2.76 -0.05 -23.50
CA GLN A 235 -2.65 -1.47 -23.79
C GLN A 235 -1.84 -2.16 -22.70
N TYR A 236 -2.05 -3.44 -22.50
CA TYR A 236 -1.16 -4.28 -21.72
C TYR A 236 -0.86 -5.58 -22.46
N ILE A 237 0.24 -6.21 -22.08
CA ILE A 237 0.67 -7.52 -22.57
C ILE A 237 1.09 -8.37 -21.37
N LEU A 238 0.80 -9.67 -21.45
CA LEU A 238 1.13 -10.65 -20.41
C LEU A 238 2.19 -11.63 -20.89
N SER A 239 3.08 -12.08 -20.00
CA SER A 239 4.05 -13.14 -20.31
C SER A 239 3.43 -14.54 -20.36
N ALA A 240 2.32 -14.74 -19.66
CA ALA A 240 1.51 -15.96 -19.64
C ALA A 240 0.02 -15.59 -19.69
N SER A 241 -0.87 -16.57 -19.91
CA SER A 241 -2.31 -16.28 -19.88
C SER A 241 -2.79 -16.14 -18.43
N ALA A 242 -3.69 -15.20 -18.19
CA ALA A 242 -4.25 -14.91 -16.86
C ALA A 242 -5.77 -14.84 -16.93
N ASN A 243 -6.44 -15.24 -15.86
CA ASN A 243 -7.90 -15.18 -15.77
C ASN A 243 -8.38 -13.75 -15.47
N GLN A 244 -7.56 -13.00 -14.73
CA GLN A 244 -7.90 -11.67 -14.26
C GLN A 244 -6.69 -10.74 -14.33
N VAL A 245 -6.93 -9.51 -14.77
CA VAL A 245 -5.94 -8.44 -14.80
C VAL A 245 -6.54 -7.22 -14.13
N TRP A 246 -5.80 -6.67 -13.17
CA TRP A 246 -6.10 -5.42 -12.50
C TRP A 246 -5.10 -4.37 -12.92
N ILE A 247 -5.60 -3.18 -13.25
CA ILE A 247 -4.78 -2.00 -13.50
C ILE A 247 -5.21 -0.92 -12.53
N VAL A 248 -4.26 -0.30 -11.86
CA VAL A 248 -4.51 0.79 -10.93
C VAL A 248 -3.89 2.07 -11.48
N ALA A 249 -4.66 3.16 -11.43
CA ALA A 249 -4.13 4.51 -11.55
C ALA A 249 -4.14 5.18 -10.17
N VAL A 250 -2.99 5.67 -9.74
CA VAL A 250 -2.82 6.53 -8.56
C VAL A 250 -2.66 7.96 -9.05
N ALA A 251 -3.50 8.87 -8.56
CA ALA A 251 -3.43 10.29 -8.87
C ALA A 251 -2.69 11.06 -7.78
N TYR A 252 -1.83 11.97 -8.23
CA TYR A 252 -1.06 12.86 -7.39
C TYR A 252 -1.35 14.32 -7.75
N ASP A 253 -1.37 15.18 -6.73
CA ASP A 253 -1.42 16.63 -6.91
C ASP A 253 -0.04 17.21 -7.28
N LYS A 254 0.01 18.53 -7.51
CA LYS A 254 1.25 19.27 -7.83
C LYS A 254 2.36 19.17 -6.77
N ASN A 255 2.03 18.77 -5.55
CA ASN A 255 2.99 18.59 -4.45
C ASN A 255 3.44 17.12 -4.32
N GLY A 256 2.97 16.23 -5.20
CA GLY A 256 3.21 14.80 -5.11
C GLY A 256 2.40 14.11 -4.01
N THR A 257 1.30 14.71 -3.56
CA THR A 257 0.41 14.12 -2.55
C THR A 257 -0.64 13.26 -3.23
N VAL A 258 -0.85 12.04 -2.74
CA VAL A 258 -1.93 11.18 -3.24
C VAL A 258 -3.28 11.87 -3.01
N ASN A 259 -4.05 12.02 -4.08
CA ASN A 259 -5.38 12.62 -4.04
C ASN A 259 -6.43 11.79 -4.79
N GLY A 260 -6.07 10.69 -5.43
CA GLY A 260 -7.04 9.80 -6.07
C GLY A 260 -6.48 8.42 -6.34
N VAL A 261 -7.36 7.42 -6.43
CA VAL A 261 -6.98 6.07 -6.82
C VAL A 261 -8.16 5.36 -7.49
N LYS A 262 -7.89 4.61 -8.56
CA LYS A 262 -8.91 3.79 -9.21
C LYS A 262 -8.32 2.48 -9.71
N ARG A 263 -9.04 1.38 -9.46
CA ARG A 263 -8.80 0.08 -10.08
C ARG A 263 -9.74 -0.15 -11.26
N TRP A 264 -9.16 -0.56 -12.37
CA TRP A 264 -9.83 -1.20 -13.48
C TRP A 264 -9.57 -2.71 -13.45
N GLU A 265 -10.52 -3.47 -13.98
CA GLU A 265 -10.49 -4.93 -14.00
C GLU A 265 -10.87 -5.45 -15.38
N SER A 266 -10.12 -6.44 -15.85
CA SER A 266 -10.42 -7.15 -17.10
C SER A 266 -11.76 -7.87 -17.02
N ARG A 267 -12.56 -7.79 -18.08
CA ARG A 267 -13.86 -8.47 -18.15
C ARG A 267 -13.77 -9.95 -18.53
N ALA A 268 -12.60 -10.41 -18.98
CA ALA A 268 -12.38 -11.77 -19.44
C ALA A 268 -10.89 -12.13 -19.30
N ALA A 269 -10.62 -13.44 -19.34
CA ALA A 269 -9.26 -13.96 -19.38
C ALA A 269 -8.48 -13.39 -20.57
N THR A 270 -7.18 -13.15 -20.36
CA THR A 270 -6.30 -12.58 -21.35
C THR A 270 -5.19 -13.54 -21.71
N GLN A 271 -4.92 -13.67 -23.02
CA GLN A 271 -3.92 -14.58 -23.55
C GLN A 271 -2.51 -14.00 -23.46
N ALA A 272 -1.53 -14.88 -23.26
CA ALA A 272 -0.11 -14.53 -23.31
C ALA A 272 0.27 -13.86 -24.63
N GLY A 273 1.10 -12.82 -24.58
CA GLY A 273 1.68 -12.17 -25.75
C GLY A 273 0.72 -11.31 -26.59
N VAL A 274 -0.55 -11.19 -26.21
CA VAL A 274 -1.55 -10.40 -26.95
C VAL A 274 -1.65 -8.99 -26.36
N LEU A 275 -1.50 -7.97 -27.20
CA LEU A 275 -1.76 -6.58 -26.82
C LEU A 275 -3.26 -6.37 -26.60
N THR A 276 -3.63 -6.11 -25.35
CA THR A 276 -5.03 -6.00 -24.92
C THR A 276 -5.33 -4.58 -24.44
N GLN A 277 -6.43 -4.01 -24.89
CA GLN A 277 -6.83 -2.63 -24.58
C GLN A 277 -7.50 -2.54 -23.20
N PHE A 278 -7.24 -1.45 -22.48
CA PHE A 278 -8.00 -1.06 -21.30
C PHE A 278 -8.35 0.43 -21.36
N ARG A 279 -9.49 0.76 -20.75
CA ARG A 279 -9.99 2.14 -20.66
C ARG A 279 -10.77 2.34 -19.37
N PHE A 280 -10.48 3.41 -18.65
CA PHE A 280 -11.22 3.82 -17.46
C PHE A 280 -10.93 5.28 -17.14
N SER A 281 -11.67 5.82 -16.18
CA SER A 281 -11.42 7.15 -15.65
C SER A 281 -11.08 7.10 -14.17
N VAL A 282 -10.26 8.04 -13.73
CA VAL A 282 -9.90 8.27 -12.34
C VAL A 282 -10.24 9.72 -11.97
N SER A 283 -10.65 9.92 -10.73
CA SER A 283 -10.93 11.23 -10.16
C SER A 283 -10.08 11.45 -8.92
N SER A 284 -9.68 12.69 -8.67
CA SER A 284 -9.12 13.09 -7.39
C SER A 284 -10.19 13.64 -6.46
N VAL A 285 -9.90 13.59 -5.16
CA VAL A 285 -10.61 14.27 -4.09
C VAL A 285 -9.78 15.49 -3.70
N GLY A 286 -10.42 16.67 -3.66
CA GLY A 286 -9.75 17.92 -3.30
C GLY A 286 -9.02 18.56 -4.50
N ALA A 287 -7.70 18.45 -4.56
CA ALA A 287 -6.87 19.15 -5.54
C ALA A 287 -6.92 18.52 -6.94
N ASP A 288 -6.59 19.30 -7.97
CA ASP A 288 -6.42 18.82 -9.35
C ASP A 288 -5.40 17.68 -9.46
N ILE A 289 -5.57 16.84 -10.48
CA ILE A 289 -4.61 15.80 -10.83
C ILE A 289 -3.46 16.46 -11.61
N GLU A 290 -2.22 16.29 -11.14
CA GLU A 290 -1.02 16.71 -11.87
C GLU A 290 -0.35 15.52 -12.56
N ALA A 291 -0.35 14.36 -11.91
CA ALA A 291 0.30 13.16 -12.42
C ALA A 291 -0.51 11.90 -12.11
N LEU A 292 -0.37 10.89 -12.98
CA LEU A 292 -0.84 9.53 -12.75
C LEU A 292 0.33 8.55 -12.76
N GLU A 293 0.31 7.63 -11.81
CA GLU A 293 1.18 6.45 -11.79
C GLU A 293 0.34 5.19 -11.97
N PHE A 294 0.87 4.21 -12.71
CA PHE A 294 0.14 3.01 -13.06
C PHE A 294 0.79 1.75 -12.52
N PHE A 295 -0.06 0.85 -12.02
CA PHE A 295 0.34 -0.47 -11.55
C PHE A 295 -0.52 -1.53 -12.22
N ILE A 296 0.05 -2.71 -12.44
CA ILE A 296 -0.64 -3.83 -13.06
C ILE A 296 -0.37 -5.11 -12.28
N GLN A 297 -1.41 -5.91 -12.10
CA GLN A 297 -1.36 -7.23 -11.51
C GLN A 297 -2.17 -8.19 -12.38
N ALA A 298 -1.66 -9.40 -12.61
CA ALA A 298 -2.35 -10.44 -13.37
C ALA A 298 -2.25 -11.80 -12.66
N LYS A 299 -3.35 -12.56 -12.66
CA LYS A 299 -3.49 -13.87 -12.01
C LYS A 299 -4.38 -14.81 -12.80
#